data_AF-A0A7J9PIB6-F1
#
_entry.id   AF-A0A7J9PIB6-F1
#
_cell.length_a   1.000
_cell.length_b   1.000
_cell.length_c   1.000
_cell.angle_alpha   90.00
_cell.angle_beta   90.00
_cell.angle_gamma   90.00
#
_symmetry.space_group_name_H-M   'P 1'
#
loop_
_entity.id
_entity.type
_entity.pdbx_description
1 polymer ?
#
loop_
_entity_poly.entity_id
_entity_poly.type
_entity_poly.pdbx_seq_one_letter_code
_entity_poly.pdbx_strand_id
1 'polypeptide(L)'
;MFLDKIVSAQRAYTFDDVLLVPNKSYVDPKTTDVSIDIVGLKLNIPIISAAMDTVSEKDLAIALARRGGIAVIHRNMTVEEQLKHIRAVKMAENLVIRDVVTVTPSSTVLEAERIMYEYNVSGLPVVCENKTLVGILTTRDLKFVPDKQVAVETVMTKDVLHVHEDTPYEEILNRLYENKIERLPILDKNTRELLGMVTLRDILKRKKYPDAARDSDGKLVVAAACGPSDFERAEALLLAGVDAIAIDCAHAHNMQVVENVKKLKEILKGSKTKLFVGNIATKEAAEDLINAGADAIKVGIGPGSICTTRVVAGVGVPQLTAIAEVAEVAKKHGVPVIADGGIKYSGDIAKAIAAGADAVMVGSLLAGTEEAPGLLMTINGRKYKQYRGMGSLGAMCGSSGNVADRYFQSGHMKHSKLVPEGIEGAVPYKGPTSDIIFQLVGGLRSSMGYCGAQNLSEMHERARFVIITQSGQKESHPHDVLITNEAPNYPINTER
;
A
#
# COMPACT_ATOMS: atom_id res chain seq x y z
N MET A 1 -41.75 -17.51 11.83
CA MET A 1 -40.32 -17.80 11.59
C MET A 1 -39.89 -17.49 10.16
N PHE A 2 -40.40 -18.17 9.11
CA PHE A 2 -39.91 -17.94 7.74
C PHE A 2 -40.37 -16.61 7.13
N LEU A 3 -41.64 -16.24 7.33
CA LEU A 3 -42.18 -14.96 6.85
C LEU A 3 -41.55 -13.77 7.57
N ASP A 4 -41.32 -13.90 8.89
CA ASP A 4 -40.69 -12.87 9.71
C ASP A 4 -39.32 -12.48 9.17
N LYS A 5 -38.52 -13.43 8.64
CA LYS A 5 -37.21 -13.14 8.03
C LYS A 5 -37.29 -12.11 6.89
N ILE A 6 -38.41 -12.06 6.17
CA ILE A 6 -38.63 -11.13 5.05
C ILE A 6 -39.25 -9.82 5.56
N VAL A 7 -40.27 -9.92 6.42
CA VAL A 7 -41.00 -8.75 6.92
C VAL A 7 -40.13 -7.89 7.85
N SER A 8 -39.26 -8.51 8.65
CA SER A 8 -38.32 -7.81 9.53
C SER A 8 -36.96 -7.55 8.87
N ALA A 9 -36.83 -7.78 7.55
CA ALA A 9 -35.57 -7.56 6.86
C ALA A 9 -35.18 -6.07 6.94
N GLN A 10 -33.96 -5.82 7.40
CA GLN A 10 -33.44 -4.47 7.52
C GLN A 10 -33.28 -3.84 6.14
N ARG A 11 -33.69 -2.59 6.02
CA ARG A 11 -33.36 -1.77 4.85
C ARG A 11 -31.89 -1.33 4.95
N ALA A 12 -31.12 -1.62 3.92
CA ALA A 12 -29.70 -1.31 3.82
C ALA A 12 -29.39 -0.53 2.54
N TYR A 13 -28.29 0.22 2.55
CA TYR A 13 -27.94 1.22 1.54
C TYR A 13 -26.50 1.03 1.03
N THR A 14 -26.29 1.38 -0.24
CA THR A 14 -24.96 1.51 -0.87
C THR A 14 -24.63 2.98 -1.13
N PHE A 15 -23.45 3.26 -1.68
CA PHE A 15 -22.99 4.63 -1.94
C PHE A 15 -23.92 5.43 -2.87
N ASP A 16 -24.57 4.76 -3.81
CA ASP A 16 -25.48 5.35 -4.79
C ASP A 16 -26.85 5.73 -4.21
N ASP A 17 -27.21 5.21 -3.03
CA ASP A 17 -28.51 5.50 -2.40
C ASP A 17 -28.49 6.79 -1.56
N VAL A 18 -27.32 7.42 -1.40
CA VAL A 18 -27.14 8.57 -0.50
C VAL A 18 -26.26 9.67 -1.08
N LEU A 19 -26.43 10.89 -0.56
CA LEU A 19 -25.49 12.01 -0.68
C LEU A 19 -25.05 12.49 0.69
N LEU A 20 -23.91 13.18 0.74
CA LEU A 20 -23.48 13.95 1.92
C LEU A 20 -24.18 15.30 1.91
N VAL A 21 -24.76 15.67 3.06
CA VAL A 21 -25.41 16.97 3.26
C VAL A 21 -24.33 18.01 3.59
N PRO A 22 -24.23 19.12 2.84
CA PRO A 22 -23.32 20.21 3.18
C PRO A 22 -23.60 20.77 4.57
N ASN A 23 -22.54 21.14 5.29
CA ASN A 23 -22.62 21.75 6.61
C ASN A 23 -21.99 23.15 6.60
N LYS A 24 -22.20 23.89 7.69
CA LYS A 24 -21.46 25.13 7.93
C LYS A 24 -19.96 24.82 7.98
N SER A 25 -19.16 25.50 7.16
CA SER A 25 -17.73 25.25 7.03
C SER A 25 -16.92 26.54 6.96
N TYR A 26 -15.78 26.54 7.65
CA TYR A 26 -14.69 27.51 7.47
C TYR A 26 -13.40 26.81 7.02
N VAL A 27 -13.51 25.53 6.65
CA VAL A 27 -12.38 24.66 6.33
C VAL A 27 -11.97 24.90 4.87
N ASP A 28 -10.72 25.28 4.64
CA ASP A 28 -10.12 25.24 3.30
C ASP A 28 -9.70 23.80 3.00
N PRO A 29 -10.22 23.16 1.93
CA PRO A 29 -9.81 21.83 1.50
C PRO A 29 -8.29 21.62 1.41
N LYS A 30 -7.50 22.66 1.13
CA LYS A 30 -6.03 22.53 1.05
C LYS A 30 -5.37 22.27 2.40
N THR A 31 -6.03 22.64 3.49
CA THR A 31 -5.50 22.56 4.86
C THR A 31 -5.97 21.31 5.61
N THR A 32 -6.91 20.55 5.04
CA THR A 32 -7.46 19.35 5.68
C THR A 32 -6.42 18.26 5.85
N ASP A 33 -6.41 17.65 7.03
CA ASP A 33 -5.60 16.49 7.33
C ASP A 33 -6.37 15.20 7.00
N VAL A 34 -5.80 14.39 6.12
CA VAL A 34 -6.37 13.10 5.69
C VAL A 34 -5.51 11.93 6.17
N SER A 35 -4.54 12.19 7.04
CA SER A 35 -3.71 11.14 7.62
C SER A 35 -4.51 10.25 8.58
N ILE A 36 -4.05 9.00 8.72
CA ILE A 36 -4.64 8.01 9.61
C ILE A 36 -3.57 7.25 10.36
N ASP A 37 -3.93 6.78 11.55
CA ASP A 37 -3.08 5.95 12.39
C ASP A 37 -3.76 4.60 12.63
N ILE A 38 -3.23 3.54 12.01
CA ILE A 38 -3.70 2.17 12.20
C ILE A 38 -2.87 1.52 13.31
N VAL A 39 -3.18 1.87 14.56
CA VAL A 39 -2.56 1.29 15.78
C VAL A 39 -1.02 1.46 15.79
N GLY A 40 -0.51 2.61 15.36
CA GLY A 40 0.91 2.93 15.23
C GLY A 40 1.46 2.82 13.81
N LEU A 41 0.68 2.28 12.86
CA LEU A 41 1.01 2.31 11.43
C LEU A 41 0.38 3.57 10.82
N LYS A 42 1.22 4.61 10.65
CA LYS A 42 0.79 5.91 10.12
C LYS A 42 0.78 5.91 8.60
N LEU A 43 -0.34 6.34 8.03
CA LEU A 43 -0.51 6.61 6.61
C LEU A 43 -0.87 8.08 6.44
N ASN A 44 -0.35 8.73 5.39
CA ASN A 44 -0.64 10.15 5.14
C ASN A 44 -1.90 10.34 4.29
N ILE A 45 -2.44 9.26 3.74
CA ILE A 45 -3.74 9.22 3.05
C ILE A 45 -4.50 7.93 3.41
N PRO A 46 -5.85 7.92 3.41
CA PRO A 46 -6.63 6.78 3.85
C PRO A 46 -6.86 5.76 2.72
N ILE A 47 -5.82 5.47 1.92
CA ILE A 47 -5.93 4.63 0.72
C ILE A 47 -5.02 3.40 0.84
N ILE A 48 -5.64 2.24 0.72
CA ILE A 48 -5.00 0.92 0.71
C ILE A 48 -5.26 0.26 -0.66
N SER A 49 -4.26 -0.33 -1.31
CA SER A 49 -4.51 -1.12 -2.54
C SER A 49 -4.89 -2.55 -2.21
N ALA A 50 -5.83 -3.11 -2.99
CA ALA A 50 -6.34 -4.46 -2.77
C ALA A 50 -5.30 -5.55 -3.06
N ALA A 51 -5.35 -6.63 -2.28
CA ALA A 51 -4.51 -7.83 -2.41
C ALA A 51 -4.87 -8.67 -3.64
N MET A 52 -4.54 -8.19 -4.83
CA MET A 52 -4.90 -8.83 -6.09
C MET A 52 -3.73 -8.85 -7.06
N ASP A 53 -3.63 -9.93 -7.83
CA ASP A 53 -2.55 -10.17 -8.81
C ASP A 53 -2.59 -9.27 -10.05
N THR A 54 -3.66 -8.50 -10.20
CA THR A 54 -3.81 -7.44 -11.22
C THR A 54 -3.76 -6.04 -10.63
N VAL A 55 -3.43 -5.91 -9.33
CA VAL A 55 -3.38 -4.63 -8.62
C VAL A 55 -2.04 -4.43 -7.92
N SER A 56 -1.67 -5.28 -6.97
CA SER A 56 -0.67 -4.93 -5.96
C SER A 56 0.57 -5.81 -6.00
N GLU A 57 1.58 -5.34 -6.71
CA GLU A 57 2.96 -5.84 -6.64
C GLU A 57 3.92 -4.70 -6.22
N LYS A 58 5.23 -4.96 -6.26
CA LYS A 58 6.28 -4.03 -5.80
C LYS A 58 6.17 -2.62 -6.39
N ASP A 59 5.85 -2.50 -7.68
CA ASP A 59 5.89 -1.20 -8.36
C ASP A 59 4.72 -0.32 -7.92
N LEU A 60 3.49 -0.86 -7.88
CA LEU A 60 2.34 -0.18 -7.28
C LEU A 60 2.59 0.12 -5.80
N ALA A 61 3.16 -0.82 -5.05
CA ALA A 61 3.42 -0.64 -3.62
C ALA A 61 4.38 0.52 -3.34
N ILE A 62 5.47 0.62 -4.10
CA ILE A 62 6.41 1.74 -4.02
C ILE A 62 5.72 3.06 -4.42
N ALA A 63 4.94 3.06 -5.52
CA ALA A 63 4.27 4.25 -5.99
C ALA A 63 3.22 4.77 -5.00
N LEU A 64 2.43 3.88 -4.40
CA LEU A 64 1.39 4.21 -3.42
C LEU A 64 2.00 4.65 -2.08
N ALA A 65 3.01 3.93 -1.58
CA ALA A 65 3.70 4.31 -0.34
C ALA A 65 4.35 5.69 -0.45
N ARG A 66 4.93 6.03 -1.61
CA ARG A 66 5.44 7.39 -1.90
C ARG A 66 4.39 8.50 -1.88
N ARG A 67 3.12 8.15 -2.03
CA ARG A 67 1.97 9.07 -1.96
C ARG A 67 1.22 9.00 -0.63
N GLY A 68 1.75 8.25 0.33
CA GLY A 68 1.23 8.21 1.70
C GLY A 68 0.26 7.06 1.99
N GLY A 69 -0.03 6.20 1.01
CA GLY A 69 -0.89 5.03 1.21
C GLY A 69 -0.08 3.78 1.54
N ILE A 70 -0.72 2.62 1.49
CA ILE A 70 -0.07 1.31 1.65
C ILE A 70 -0.65 0.30 0.67
N ALA A 71 0.18 -0.56 0.10
CA ALA A 71 -0.27 -1.64 -0.75
C ALA A 71 -0.22 -2.98 -0.04
N VAL A 72 -1.21 -3.84 -0.30
CA VAL A 72 -1.21 -5.23 0.16
C VAL A 72 -0.72 -6.14 -0.96
N ILE A 73 0.50 -6.65 -0.87
CA ILE A 73 1.04 -7.61 -1.85
C ILE A 73 0.21 -8.90 -1.81
N HIS A 74 -0.34 -9.31 -2.95
CA HIS A 74 -1.18 -10.51 -3.03
C HIS A 74 -0.40 -11.80 -2.73
N ARG A 75 -1.13 -12.88 -2.44
CA ARG A 75 -0.57 -14.21 -2.12
C ARG A 75 -0.70 -15.25 -3.23
N ASN A 76 -1.17 -14.85 -4.41
CA ASN A 76 -1.24 -15.71 -5.61
C ASN A 76 0.15 -15.93 -6.24
N MET A 77 1.11 -16.36 -5.43
CA MET A 77 2.51 -16.61 -5.76
C MET A 77 3.14 -17.46 -4.63
N THR A 78 4.38 -17.92 -4.82
CA THR A 78 5.13 -18.61 -3.76
C THR A 78 5.44 -17.67 -2.58
N VAL A 79 5.83 -18.22 -1.42
CA VAL A 79 6.23 -17.39 -0.27
C VAL A 79 7.47 -16.57 -0.67
N GLU A 80 8.45 -17.21 -1.31
CA GLU A 80 9.71 -16.60 -1.73
C GLU A 80 9.50 -15.44 -2.70
N GLU A 81 8.58 -15.58 -3.67
CA GLU A 81 8.21 -14.51 -4.59
C GLU A 81 7.57 -13.33 -3.85
N GLN A 82 6.65 -13.61 -2.92
CA GLN A 82 6.03 -12.57 -2.11
C GLN A 82 7.08 -11.81 -1.30
N LEU A 83 8.03 -12.52 -0.69
CA LEU A 83 9.15 -11.92 0.04
C LEU A 83 10.03 -11.04 -0.85
N LYS A 84 10.24 -11.40 -2.13
CA LYS A 84 10.99 -10.54 -3.08
C LYS A 84 10.30 -9.19 -3.28
N HIS A 85 8.97 -9.17 -3.39
CA HIS A 85 8.22 -7.91 -3.49
C HIS A 85 8.34 -7.08 -2.21
N ILE A 86 8.18 -7.69 -1.04
CA ILE A 86 8.33 -7.00 0.26
C ILE A 86 9.72 -6.38 0.38
N ARG A 87 10.78 -7.17 0.15
CA ARG A 87 12.17 -6.68 0.18
C ARG A 87 12.40 -5.55 -0.82
N ALA A 88 11.86 -5.66 -2.03
CA ALA A 88 11.98 -4.60 -3.03
C ALA A 88 11.36 -3.28 -2.54
N VAL A 89 10.19 -3.32 -1.89
CA VAL A 89 9.54 -2.12 -1.34
C VAL A 89 10.34 -1.54 -0.17
N LYS A 90 10.75 -2.38 0.79
CA LYS A 90 11.56 -1.94 1.94
C LYS A 90 12.92 -1.36 1.52
N MET A 91 13.45 -1.78 0.37
CA MET A 91 14.73 -1.30 -0.17
C MET A 91 14.60 -0.14 -1.16
N ALA A 92 13.39 0.21 -1.63
CA ALA A 92 13.18 1.18 -2.70
C ALA A 92 13.62 2.62 -2.36
N GLU A 93 13.65 2.96 -1.08
CA GLU A 93 14.17 4.24 -0.56
C GLU A 93 15.24 4.02 0.51
N ASN A 94 15.91 2.86 0.50
CA ASN A 94 17.00 2.65 1.43
C ASN A 94 18.14 3.64 1.12
N LEU A 95 18.38 4.55 2.07
CA LEU A 95 19.38 5.60 1.94
C LEU A 95 20.79 5.06 2.15
N VAL A 96 20.91 3.92 2.84
CA VAL A 96 22.18 3.29 3.17
C VAL A 96 22.48 2.18 2.18
N ILE A 97 23.50 2.40 1.37
CA ILE A 97 24.10 1.39 0.52
C ILE A 97 25.02 0.57 1.43
N ARG A 98 24.63 -0.67 1.77
CA ARG A 98 25.45 -1.56 2.63
C ARG A 98 26.51 -2.30 1.84
N ASP A 99 26.16 -2.75 0.64
CA ASP A 99 27.11 -3.40 -0.27
C ASP A 99 27.88 -2.33 -1.04
N VAL A 100 28.85 -1.73 -0.34
CA VAL A 100 29.66 -0.66 -0.88
C VAL A 100 30.86 -1.26 -1.56
N VAL A 101 31.05 -0.92 -2.83
CA VAL A 101 32.26 -1.30 -3.55
C VAL A 101 33.43 -0.48 -3.00
N THR A 102 34.47 -1.16 -2.53
CA THR A 102 35.64 -0.55 -1.88
C THR A 102 36.94 -0.90 -2.60
N VAL A 103 38.00 -0.14 -2.33
CA VAL A 103 39.38 -0.45 -2.72
C VAL A 103 40.29 -0.48 -1.50
N THR A 104 41.50 -1.03 -1.65
CA THR A 104 42.51 -1.03 -0.58
C THR A 104 43.51 0.12 -0.79
N PRO A 105 44.29 0.51 0.24
CA PRO A 105 45.34 1.53 0.09
C PRO A 105 46.37 1.21 -1.00
N SER A 106 46.64 -0.09 -1.21
CA SER A 106 47.59 -0.62 -2.19
C SER A 106 47.04 -0.82 -3.59
N SER A 107 45.72 -0.73 -3.80
CA SER A 107 45.11 -0.72 -5.14
C SER A 107 45.68 0.42 -5.96
N THR A 108 45.79 0.24 -7.28
CA THR A 108 46.24 1.31 -8.18
C THR A 108 45.08 2.23 -8.54
N VAL A 109 45.41 3.47 -8.92
CA VAL A 109 44.42 4.42 -9.45
C VAL A 109 43.68 3.87 -10.67
N LEU A 110 44.38 3.14 -11.55
CA LEU A 110 43.79 2.49 -12.72
C LEU A 110 42.73 1.45 -12.35
N GLU A 111 42.99 0.64 -11.31
CA GLU A 111 42.03 -0.34 -10.82
C GLU A 111 40.79 0.34 -10.23
N ALA A 112 40.99 1.38 -9.43
CA ALA A 112 39.90 2.15 -8.85
C ALA A 112 39.02 2.81 -9.92
N GLU A 113 39.60 3.39 -10.98
CA GLU A 113 38.85 3.92 -12.12
C GLU A 113 38.02 2.84 -12.83
N ARG A 114 38.60 1.65 -13.05
CA ARG A 114 37.90 0.53 -13.68
C ARG A 114 36.68 0.13 -12.85
N ILE A 115 36.85 0.00 -11.54
CA ILE A 115 35.77 -0.33 -10.60
C ILE A 115 34.69 0.77 -10.63
N MET A 116 35.08 2.04 -10.58
CA MET A 116 34.13 3.16 -10.68
C MET A 116 33.29 3.11 -11.97
N TYR A 117 33.92 2.77 -13.10
CA TYR A 117 33.25 2.64 -14.39
C TYR A 117 32.32 1.42 -14.44
N GLU A 118 32.80 0.25 -14.03
CA GLU A 118 32.06 -1.02 -14.05
C GLU A 118 30.80 -0.97 -13.18
N TYR A 119 30.93 -0.42 -11.97
CA TYR A 119 29.82 -0.31 -11.02
C TYR A 119 29.04 1.01 -11.15
N ASN A 120 29.41 1.88 -12.11
CA ASN A 120 28.81 3.19 -12.34
C ASN A 120 28.69 4.05 -11.06
N VAL A 121 29.78 4.09 -10.28
CA VAL A 121 29.90 4.87 -9.04
C VAL A 121 30.98 5.95 -9.19
N SER A 122 30.74 7.16 -8.67
CA SER A 122 31.73 8.25 -8.74
C SER A 122 32.60 8.42 -7.49
N GLY A 123 32.59 7.44 -6.58
CA GLY A 123 33.46 7.41 -5.41
C GLY A 123 33.50 6.05 -4.73
N LEU A 124 34.65 5.71 -4.16
CA LEU A 124 34.97 4.44 -3.52
C LEU A 124 35.58 4.73 -2.13
N PRO A 125 35.03 4.16 -1.05
CA PRO A 125 35.74 4.10 0.21
C PRO A 125 36.99 3.25 0.08
N VAL A 126 38.03 3.67 0.80
CA VAL A 126 39.29 2.94 0.93
C VAL A 126 39.30 2.27 2.29
N VAL A 127 39.40 0.95 2.31
CA VAL A 127 39.35 0.13 3.54
C VAL A 127 40.59 -0.76 3.67
N CYS A 128 41.00 -1.00 4.91
CA CYS A 128 42.00 -2.03 5.23
C CYS A 128 41.38 -3.43 5.19
N GLU A 129 42.21 -4.48 5.32
CA GLU A 129 41.77 -5.88 5.33
C GLU A 129 40.69 -6.19 6.38
N ASN A 130 40.69 -5.46 7.49
CA ASN A 130 39.69 -5.54 8.56
C ASN A 130 38.46 -4.64 8.33
N LYS A 131 38.19 -4.21 7.08
CA LYS A 131 37.10 -3.29 6.70
C LYS A 131 37.09 -1.93 7.40
N THR A 132 38.16 -1.55 8.08
CA THR A 132 38.26 -0.21 8.69
C THR A 132 38.45 0.83 7.59
N LEU A 133 37.63 1.88 7.63
CA LEU A 133 37.73 3.01 6.68
C LEU A 133 38.99 3.83 6.95
N VAL A 134 39.83 3.98 5.93
CA VAL A 134 41.09 4.74 5.98
C VAL A 134 41.17 5.88 4.96
N GLY A 135 40.22 5.96 4.03
CA GLY A 135 40.12 7.06 3.09
C GLY A 135 38.89 6.98 2.21
N ILE A 136 38.71 7.99 1.36
CA ILE A 136 37.73 7.96 0.27
C ILE A 136 38.39 8.51 -0.99
N LEU A 137 38.07 7.88 -2.12
CA LEU A 137 38.55 8.26 -3.44
C LEU A 137 37.36 8.61 -4.33
N THR A 138 37.40 9.75 -5.01
CA THR A 138 36.32 10.22 -5.88
C THR A 138 36.82 10.52 -7.29
N THR A 139 35.91 10.65 -8.24
CA THR A 139 36.26 11.05 -9.62
C THR A 139 36.94 12.43 -9.70
N ARG A 140 36.80 13.28 -8.68
CA ARG A 140 37.49 14.58 -8.63
C ARG A 140 38.98 14.41 -8.32
N ASP A 141 39.31 13.48 -7.43
CA ASP A 141 40.69 13.19 -7.02
C ASP A 141 41.49 12.59 -8.18
N LEU A 142 40.81 11.84 -9.05
CA LEU A 142 41.38 11.15 -10.20
C LEU A 142 41.68 12.05 -11.41
N LYS A 143 40.96 13.17 -11.56
CA LYS A 143 41.03 14.04 -12.77
C LYS A 143 42.42 14.62 -13.05
N PHE A 144 43.27 14.73 -12.04
CA PHE A 144 44.57 15.39 -12.13
C PHE A 144 45.76 14.46 -11.88
N VAL A 145 45.52 13.14 -11.87
CA VAL A 145 46.58 12.14 -11.65
C VAL A 145 47.21 11.75 -13.00
N PRO A 146 48.49 12.10 -13.27
CA PRO A 146 49.12 11.83 -14.57
C PRO A 146 49.49 10.36 -14.76
N ASP A 147 49.99 9.71 -13.70
CA ASP A 147 50.36 8.29 -13.70
C ASP A 147 49.30 7.49 -12.92
N LYS A 148 48.59 6.62 -13.63
CA LYS A 148 47.50 5.81 -13.07
C LYS A 148 47.99 4.54 -12.37
N GLN A 149 49.29 4.25 -12.38
CA GLN A 149 49.88 3.10 -11.67
C GLN A 149 50.19 3.41 -10.20
N VAL A 150 50.06 4.67 -9.76
CA VAL A 150 50.26 5.05 -8.36
C VAL A 150 49.22 4.42 -7.44
N ALA A 151 49.62 4.15 -6.20
CA ALA A 151 48.76 3.59 -5.17
C ALA A 151 47.68 4.60 -4.72
N VAL A 152 46.47 4.10 -4.46
CA VAL A 152 45.31 4.90 -4.01
C VAL A 152 45.63 5.71 -2.74
N GLU A 153 46.43 5.17 -1.83
CA GLU A 153 46.81 5.85 -0.58
C GLU A 153 47.49 7.22 -0.76
N THR A 154 48.09 7.44 -1.93
CA THR A 154 48.82 8.69 -2.26
C THR A 154 47.90 9.81 -2.71
N VAL A 155 46.70 9.46 -3.19
CA VAL A 155 45.73 10.39 -3.80
C VAL A 155 44.40 10.48 -3.04
N MET A 156 44.09 9.51 -2.18
CA MET A 156 42.84 9.47 -1.43
C MET A 156 42.73 10.62 -0.40
N THR A 157 41.50 11.02 -0.11
CA THR A 157 41.21 11.87 1.05
C THR A 157 41.26 11.03 2.32
N LYS A 158 42.15 11.35 3.26
CA LYS A 158 42.36 10.59 4.52
C LYS A 158 41.41 10.99 5.64
N ASP A 159 41.08 12.28 5.74
CA ASP A 159 40.11 12.78 6.72
C ASP A 159 38.70 12.67 6.15
N VAL A 160 38.09 11.50 6.37
CA VAL A 160 36.77 11.18 5.82
C VAL A 160 35.69 11.51 6.84
N LEU A 161 34.87 12.50 6.50
CA LEU A 161 33.62 12.76 7.20
C LEU A 161 32.71 11.53 7.12
N HIS A 162 32.24 11.09 8.28
CA HIS A 162 31.42 9.89 8.43
C HIS A 162 30.34 10.11 9.51
N VAL A 163 29.40 9.18 9.56
CA VAL A 163 28.34 9.09 10.58
C VAL A 163 28.22 7.66 11.05
N HIS A 164 27.35 7.43 12.02
CA HIS A 164 27.05 6.11 12.57
C HIS A 164 25.66 5.64 12.14
N GLU A 165 25.38 4.34 12.28
CA GLU A 165 24.13 3.73 11.83
C GLU A 165 22.88 4.34 12.50
N ASP A 166 23.04 4.83 13.74
CA ASP A 166 21.99 5.47 14.52
C ASP A 166 21.90 6.99 14.34
N THR A 167 22.70 7.57 13.45
CA THR A 167 22.70 9.02 13.21
C THR A 167 21.38 9.44 12.55
N PRO A 168 20.64 10.42 13.11
CA PRO A 168 19.38 10.87 12.55
C PRO A 168 19.53 11.43 11.13
N TYR A 169 18.52 11.18 10.29
CA TYR A 169 18.52 11.63 8.90
C TYR A 169 18.79 13.14 8.72
N GLU A 170 18.19 13.98 9.56
CA GLU A 170 18.40 15.44 9.49
C GLU A 170 19.85 15.82 9.74
N GLU A 171 20.54 15.12 10.65
CA GLU A 171 21.96 15.33 10.88
C GLU A 171 22.81 14.89 9.69
N ILE A 172 22.48 13.74 9.07
CA ILE A 172 23.17 13.27 7.85
C ILE A 172 23.03 14.31 6.73
N LEU A 173 21.82 14.85 6.54
CA LEU A 173 21.55 15.91 5.56
C LEU A 173 22.39 17.16 5.84
N ASN A 174 22.39 17.62 7.08
CA ASN A 174 23.13 18.82 7.49
C ASN A 174 24.64 18.64 7.27
N ARG A 175 25.20 17.49 7.64
CA ARG A 175 26.62 17.18 7.40
C ARG A 175 26.97 17.19 5.92
N LEU A 176 26.15 16.58 5.06
CA LEU A 176 26.38 16.60 3.60
C LEU A 176 26.30 18.03 3.04
N TYR A 177 25.37 18.84 3.53
CA TYR A 177 25.16 20.22 3.07
C TYR A 177 26.27 21.17 3.51
N GLU A 178 26.57 21.20 4.81
CA GLU A 178 27.59 22.08 5.42
C GLU A 178 28.98 21.82 4.83
N ASN A 179 29.32 20.54 4.63
CA ASN A 179 30.63 20.14 4.12
C ASN A 179 30.68 20.03 2.59
N LYS A 180 29.55 20.29 1.90
CA LYS A 180 29.42 20.27 0.43
C LYS A 180 29.94 18.97 -0.21
N ILE A 181 29.65 17.84 0.43
CA ILE A 181 30.04 16.50 -0.02
C ILE A 181 28.82 15.72 -0.49
N GLU A 182 29.03 14.82 -1.45
CA GLU A 182 27.96 14.05 -2.09
C GLU A 182 27.75 12.66 -1.47
N ARG A 183 28.69 12.24 -0.61
CA ARG A 183 28.76 10.90 -0.04
C ARG A 183 29.23 10.97 1.40
N LEU A 184 28.69 10.09 2.22
CA LEU A 184 29.07 10.03 3.62
C LEU A 184 29.06 8.56 4.08
N PRO A 185 30.23 7.99 4.38
CA PRO A 185 30.35 6.65 4.95
C PRO A 185 29.64 6.51 6.30
N ILE A 186 29.11 5.32 6.53
CA ILE A 186 28.54 4.91 7.81
C ILE A 186 29.50 3.91 8.46
N LEU A 187 29.95 4.24 9.67
CA LEU A 187 30.86 3.41 10.45
C LEU A 187 30.16 2.82 11.67
N ASP A 188 30.57 1.61 12.03
CA ASP A 188 30.27 1.05 13.34
C ASP A 188 30.92 1.92 14.44
N LYS A 189 30.19 2.21 15.51
CA LYS A 189 30.66 3.06 16.61
C LYS A 189 31.87 2.47 17.35
N ASN A 190 31.95 1.15 17.45
CA ASN A 190 32.93 0.45 18.25
C ASN A 190 34.10 -0.04 17.40
N THR A 191 33.84 -0.66 16.26
CA THR A 191 34.87 -1.31 15.43
C THR A 191 35.48 -0.37 14.39
N ARG A 192 34.84 0.77 14.09
CA ARG A 192 35.16 1.67 12.97
C ARG A 192 35.12 1.00 11.59
N GLU A 193 34.49 -0.17 11.50
CA GLU A 193 34.29 -0.85 10.23
C GLU A 193 33.28 -0.07 9.37
N LEU A 194 33.50 -0.08 8.07
CA LEU A 194 32.56 0.47 7.11
C LEU A 194 31.32 -0.42 7.03
N LEU A 195 30.19 0.09 7.53
CA LEU A 195 28.89 -0.57 7.47
C LEU A 195 28.12 -0.25 6.18
N GLY A 196 28.39 0.92 5.60
CA GLY A 196 27.70 1.37 4.39
C GLY A 196 28.05 2.80 3.98
N MET A 197 27.26 3.35 3.07
CA MET A 197 27.39 4.72 2.57
C MET A 197 26.03 5.33 2.30
N VAL A 198 25.89 6.62 2.60
CA VAL A 198 24.76 7.45 2.16
C VAL A 198 25.20 8.39 1.05
N THR A 199 24.35 8.57 0.04
CA THR A 199 24.59 9.55 -1.02
C THR A 199 23.57 10.68 -1.00
N LEU A 200 24.01 11.89 -1.35
CA LEU A 200 23.12 13.06 -1.49
C LEU A 200 22.01 12.79 -2.51
N ARG A 201 22.30 12.02 -3.56
CA ARG A 201 21.30 11.64 -4.58
C ARG A 201 20.12 10.88 -3.96
N ASP A 202 20.38 9.92 -3.08
CA ASP A 202 19.33 9.09 -2.49
C ASP A 202 18.51 9.87 -1.46
N ILE A 203 19.15 10.79 -0.75
CA ILE A 203 18.47 11.78 0.11
C ILE A 203 17.56 12.70 -0.70
N LEU A 204 18.03 13.24 -1.83
CA LEU A 204 17.22 14.09 -2.70
C LEU A 204 16.00 13.35 -3.27
N LYS A 205 16.14 12.05 -3.59
CA LYS A 205 15.00 11.21 -3.97
C LYS A 205 13.96 11.13 -2.84
N ARG A 206 14.39 10.99 -1.58
CA ARG A 206 13.48 10.98 -0.42
C ARG A 206 12.73 12.31 -0.27
N LYS A 207 13.41 13.44 -0.50
CA LYS A 207 12.80 14.78 -0.48
C LYS A 207 11.76 15.00 -1.59
N LYS A 208 11.83 14.26 -2.70
CA LYS A 208 10.82 14.29 -3.77
C LYS A 208 9.44 13.81 -3.30
N TYR A 209 9.40 12.97 -2.27
CA TYR A 209 8.18 12.37 -1.72
C TYR A 209 8.03 12.73 -0.24
N PRO A 210 7.65 14.00 0.07
CA PRO A 210 7.45 14.44 1.44
C PRO A 210 6.29 13.68 2.11
N ASP A 211 5.23 13.40 1.37
CA ASP A 211 4.02 12.72 1.87
C ASP A 211 4.15 11.20 1.89
N ALA A 212 5.34 10.63 1.71
CA ALA A 212 5.51 9.18 1.70
C ALA A 212 5.24 8.56 3.09
N ALA A 213 4.48 7.47 3.10
CA ALA A 213 4.24 6.68 4.31
C ALA A 213 5.47 5.81 4.58
N ARG A 214 6.06 6.00 5.77
CA ARG A 214 7.29 5.35 6.19
C ARG A 214 7.12 4.74 7.59
N ASP A 215 7.81 3.63 7.81
CA ASP A 215 7.90 3.00 9.12
C ASP A 215 8.85 3.79 10.06
N SER A 216 9.01 3.28 11.28
CA SER A 216 9.90 3.89 12.28
C SER A 216 11.37 3.94 11.84
N ASP A 217 11.77 3.09 10.89
CA ASP A 217 13.13 2.99 10.39
C ASP A 217 13.31 3.86 9.12
N GLY A 218 12.27 4.59 8.72
CA GLY A 218 12.27 5.46 7.55
C GLY A 218 12.17 4.74 6.21
N LYS A 219 11.81 3.45 6.19
CA LYS A 219 11.56 2.66 4.97
C LYS A 219 10.11 2.81 4.56
N LEU A 220 9.81 2.66 3.28
CA LEU A 220 8.43 2.67 2.80
C LEU A 220 7.62 1.55 3.48
N VAL A 221 6.36 1.85 3.80
CA VAL A 221 5.44 0.87 4.38
C VAL A 221 4.89 -0.08 3.32
N VAL A 222 4.68 -1.34 3.69
CA VAL A 222 4.09 -2.36 2.83
C VAL A 222 3.31 -3.38 3.65
N ALA A 223 2.18 -3.84 3.12
CA ALA A 223 1.40 -4.92 3.67
C ALA A 223 1.46 -6.15 2.78
N ALA A 224 1.11 -7.32 3.32
CA ALA A 224 1.06 -8.58 2.57
C ALA A 224 -0.18 -9.39 2.91
N ALA A 225 -0.75 -10.03 1.89
CA ALA A 225 -1.87 -10.95 2.07
C ALA A 225 -1.37 -12.29 2.62
N CYS A 226 -2.14 -12.87 3.54
CA CYS A 226 -1.88 -14.18 4.10
C CYS A 226 -3.20 -14.95 4.25
N GLY A 227 -3.18 -16.26 4.01
CA GLY A 227 -4.35 -17.10 4.27
C GLY A 227 -4.58 -17.23 5.79
N PRO A 228 -5.82 -17.51 6.23
CA PRO A 228 -6.13 -17.59 7.64
C PRO A 228 -5.43 -18.76 8.36
N SER A 229 -4.98 -19.80 7.65
CA SER A 229 -4.27 -20.96 8.20
C SER A 229 -2.80 -21.04 7.79
N ASP A 230 -2.27 -20.00 7.14
CA ASP A 230 -0.93 -20.00 6.52
C ASP A 230 0.12 -19.41 7.47
N PHE A 231 0.36 -20.10 8.59
CA PHE A 231 1.22 -19.62 9.67
C PHE A 231 2.69 -19.47 9.25
N GLU A 232 3.20 -20.40 8.44
CA GLU A 232 4.58 -20.35 7.92
C GLU A 232 4.82 -19.11 7.05
N ARG A 233 3.85 -18.77 6.17
CA ARG A 233 3.91 -17.52 5.40
C ARG A 233 3.86 -16.31 6.32
N ALA A 234 3.02 -16.31 7.35
CA ALA A 234 2.94 -15.20 8.29
C ALA A 234 4.28 -14.95 9.01
N GLU A 235 4.95 -16.02 9.48
CA GLU A 235 6.29 -15.93 10.07
C GLU A 235 7.33 -15.41 9.07
N ALA A 236 7.32 -15.94 7.84
CA ALA A 236 8.25 -15.51 6.79
C ALA A 236 8.06 -14.02 6.42
N LEU A 237 6.82 -13.55 6.36
CA LEU A 237 6.47 -12.15 6.10
C LEU A 237 6.90 -11.23 7.25
N LEU A 238 6.69 -11.67 8.50
CA LEU A 238 7.16 -10.97 9.68
C LEU A 238 8.68 -10.79 9.66
N LEU A 239 9.44 -11.86 9.40
CA LEU A 239 10.91 -11.82 9.30
C LEU A 239 11.40 -10.92 8.16
N ALA A 240 10.61 -10.76 7.10
CA ALA A 240 10.94 -9.84 6.00
C ALA A 240 10.65 -8.36 6.31
N GLY A 241 10.07 -8.06 7.48
CA GLY A 241 9.79 -6.69 7.93
C GLY A 241 8.56 -6.08 7.28
N VAL A 242 7.49 -6.87 7.09
CA VAL A 242 6.19 -6.34 6.64
C VAL A 242 5.53 -5.49 7.73
N ASP A 243 4.88 -4.39 7.34
CA ASP A 243 4.26 -3.47 8.28
C ASP A 243 2.84 -3.90 8.69
N ALA A 244 2.15 -4.63 7.80
CA ALA A 244 0.88 -5.27 8.11
C ALA A 244 0.66 -6.59 7.35
N ILE A 245 0.01 -7.55 7.99
CA ILE A 245 -0.51 -8.76 7.36
C ILE A 245 -2.02 -8.63 7.24
N ALA A 246 -2.54 -8.76 6.02
CA ALA A 246 -3.96 -8.77 5.74
C ALA A 246 -4.43 -10.21 5.54
N ILE A 247 -5.35 -10.67 6.38
CA ILE A 247 -5.95 -11.99 6.23
C ILE A 247 -6.90 -11.96 5.04
N ASP A 248 -6.61 -12.83 4.08
CA ASP A 248 -7.33 -12.92 2.83
C ASP A 248 -8.33 -14.08 2.87
N CYS A 249 -9.57 -13.78 3.25
CA CYS A 249 -10.66 -14.74 3.34
C CYS A 249 -11.98 -14.11 2.85
N ALA A 250 -12.84 -14.89 2.18
CA ALA A 250 -14.16 -14.42 1.78
C ALA A 250 -15.11 -14.25 2.98
N HIS A 251 -14.98 -15.09 4.01
CA HIS A 251 -15.83 -15.07 5.20
C HIS A 251 -15.01 -15.25 6.49
N ALA A 252 -14.55 -14.13 7.05
CA ALA A 252 -13.70 -14.16 8.25
C ALA A 252 -14.47 -14.46 9.56
N HIS A 253 -15.81 -14.47 9.52
CA HIS A 253 -16.63 -14.89 10.67
C HIS A 253 -16.85 -16.41 10.73
N ASN A 254 -16.14 -17.18 9.91
CA ASN A 254 -15.99 -18.61 10.14
C ASN A 254 -15.19 -18.82 11.43
N MET A 255 -15.73 -19.54 12.41
CA MET A 255 -15.09 -19.68 13.73
C MET A 255 -13.69 -20.32 13.69
N GLN A 256 -13.39 -21.15 12.69
CA GLN A 256 -12.02 -21.65 12.49
C GLN A 256 -11.05 -20.52 12.09
N VAL A 257 -11.53 -19.57 11.28
CA VAL A 257 -10.77 -18.36 10.93
C VAL A 257 -10.58 -17.49 12.17
N VAL A 258 -11.62 -17.28 12.98
CA VAL A 258 -11.53 -16.54 14.25
C VAL A 258 -10.50 -17.17 15.20
N GLU A 259 -10.50 -18.50 15.33
CA GLU A 259 -9.49 -19.22 16.12
C GLU A 259 -8.07 -19.07 15.56
N ASN A 260 -7.91 -19.13 14.23
CA ASN A 260 -6.59 -18.98 13.62
C ASN A 260 -6.08 -17.53 13.69
N VAL A 261 -6.97 -16.53 13.68
CA VAL A 261 -6.61 -15.12 13.93
C VAL A 261 -5.94 -14.98 15.29
N LYS A 262 -6.43 -15.66 16.34
CA LYS A 262 -5.78 -15.66 17.66
C LYS A 262 -4.35 -16.21 17.59
N LYS A 263 -4.14 -17.32 16.87
CA LYS A 263 -2.82 -17.93 16.68
C LYS A 263 -1.88 -16.99 15.90
N LEU A 264 -2.37 -16.39 14.81
CA LEU A 264 -1.62 -15.42 14.02
C LEU A 264 -1.24 -14.20 14.85
N LYS A 265 -2.14 -13.70 15.72
CA LYS A 265 -1.83 -12.60 16.62
C LYS A 265 -0.73 -12.96 17.62
N GLU A 266 -0.71 -14.20 18.12
CA GLU A 266 0.38 -14.68 18.98
C GLU A 266 1.72 -14.79 18.24
N ILE A 267 1.74 -15.19 16.96
CA ILE A 267 2.96 -15.16 16.12
C ILE A 267 3.50 -13.73 15.99
N LEU A 268 2.61 -12.74 15.83
CA LEU A 268 2.98 -11.33 15.67
C LEU A 268 3.29 -10.62 16.99
N LYS A 269 3.17 -11.31 18.13
CA LYS A 269 3.34 -10.71 19.45
C LYS A 269 4.77 -10.17 19.63
N GLY A 270 4.86 -8.95 20.14
CA GLY A 270 6.14 -8.25 20.29
C GLY A 270 6.67 -7.62 19.00
N SER A 271 6.03 -7.83 17.86
CA SER A 271 6.34 -7.12 16.61
C SER A 271 5.55 -5.82 16.47
N LYS A 272 6.02 -4.94 15.56
CA LYS A 272 5.28 -3.73 15.16
C LYS A 272 4.22 -4.01 14.08
N THR A 273 4.23 -5.21 13.48
CA THR A 273 3.38 -5.60 12.37
C THR A 273 1.91 -5.66 12.80
N LYS A 274 1.02 -5.10 11.97
CA LYS A 274 -0.43 -5.08 12.22
C LYS A 274 -1.14 -6.24 11.56
N LEU A 275 -2.24 -6.70 12.16
CA LEU A 275 -3.09 -7.74 11.63
C LEU A 275 -4.42 -7.17 11.16
N PHE A 276 -4.61 -7.06 9.84
CA PHE A 276 -5.87 -6.64 9.25
C PHE A 276 -6.72 -7.87 8.96
N VAL A 277 -7.95 -7.93 9.46
CA VAL A 277 -8.78 -9.15 9.37
C VAL A 277 -10.11 -8.86 8.70
N GLY A 278 -10.44 -9.67 7.69
CA GLY A 278 -11.72 -9.65 7.00
C GLY A 278 -11.79 -10.71 5.89
N ASN A 279 -12.84 -10.74 5.07
CA ASN A 279 -13.92 -9.75 5.06
C ASN A 279 -15.08 -10.15 5.97
N ILE A 280 -15.70 -9.13 6.57
CA ILE A 280 -16.96 -9.23 7.31
C ILE A 280 -17.95 -8.19 6.82
N ALA A 281 -19.21 -8.30 7.25
CA ALA A 281 -20.25 -7.34 6.91
C ALA A 281 -21.28 -7.12 8.03
N THR A 282 -21.01 -7.60 9.25
CA THR A 282 -21.94 -7.56 10.38
C THR A 282 -21.22 -7.17 11.67
N LYS A 283 -21.97 -6.61 12.62
CA LYS A 283 -21.47 -6.18 13.93
C LYS A 283 -20.99 -7.35 14.81
N GLU A 284 -21.67 -8.50 14.74
CA GLU A 284 -21.30 -9.69 15.51
C GLU A 284 -19.94 -10.23 15.08
N ALA A 285 -19.68 -10.21 13.77
CA ALA A 285 -18.38 -10.59 13.21
C ALA A 285 -17.26 -9.65 13.65
N ALA A 286 -17.56 -8.35 13.77
CA ALA A 286 -16.60 -7.37 14.23
C ALA A 286 -16.19 -7.63 15.69
N GLU A 287 -17.17 -7.87 16.56
CA GLU A 287 -16.96 -8.19 17.97
C GLU A 287 -16.04 -9.42 18.13
N ASP A 288 -16.36 -10.51 17.45
CA ASP A 288 -15.59 -11.76 17.56
C ASP A 288 -14.15 -11.61 17.04
N LEU A 289 -13.94 -10.87 15.95
CA LEU A 289 -12.60 -10.66 15.38
C LEU A 289 -11.75 -9.66 16.18
N ILE A 290 -12.37 -8.61 16.74
CA ILE A 290 -11.69 -7.70 17.65
C ILE A 290 -11.24 -8.46 18.89
N ASN A 291 -12.11 -9.28 19.48
CA ASN A 291 -11.78 -10.14 20.62
C ASN A 291 -10.74 -11.22 20.28
N ALA A 292 -10.63 -11.60 19.00
CA ALA A 292 -9.57 -12.49 18.51
C ALA A 292 -8.20 -11.79 18.33
N GLY A 293 -8.15 -10.46 18.40
CA GLY A 293 -6.91 -9.68 18.35
C GLY A 293 -6.62 -9.00 17.00
N ALA A 294 -7.63 -8.77 16.17
CA ALA A 294 -7.50 -7.97 14.96
C ALA A 294 -7.09 -6.51 15.30
N ASP A 295 -6.07 -5.97 14.63
CA ASP A 295 -5.65 -4.57 14.79
C ASP A 295 -6.46 -3.63 13.90
N ALA A 296 -7.05 -4.13 12.81
CA ALA A 296 -8.01 -3.42 11.97
C ALA A 296 -8.97 -4.40 11.31
N ILE A 297 -10.19 -3.94 11.03
CA ILE A 297 -11.26 -4.76 10.45
C ILE A 297 -11.52 -4.38 9.01
N LYS A 298 -11.50 -5.38 8.10
CA LYS A 298 -11.79 -5.20 6.68
C LYS A 298 -13.24 -5.57 6.36
N VAL A 299 -13.99 -4.60 5.84
CA VAL A 299 -15.45 -4.67 5.69
C VAL A 299 -15.85 -4.69 4.23
N GLY A 300 -16.62 -5.70 3.85
CA GLY A 300 -17.29 -5.77 2.56
C GLY A 300 -17.40 -7.19 2.00
N ILE A 301 -18.62 -7.70 1.88
CA ILE A 301 -18.89 -9.00 1.24
C ILE A 301 -19.68 -8.77 -0.05
N GLY A 302 -19.03 -9.07 -1.18
CA GLY A 302 -19.55 -8.90 -2.52
C GLY A 302 -19.71 -7.49 -3.13
N PRO A 303 -19.21 -6.37 -2.56
CA PRO A 303 -19.38 -5.04 -3.18
C PRO A 303 -18.40 -4.79 -4.35
N GLY A 304 -17.35 -5.61 -4.50
CA GLY A 304 -16.31 -5.41 -5.50
C GLY A 304 -16.86 -5.47 -6.93
N SER A 305 -16.34 -4.63 -7.83
CA SER A 305 -16.84 -4.48 -9.22
C SER A 305 -16.76 -5.73 -10.09
N ILE A 306 -16.03 -6.75 -9.63
CA ILE A 306 -15.76 -8.02 -10.33
C ILE A 306 -16.13 -9.23 -9.47
N CYS A 307 -16.75 -9.00 -8.31
CA CYS A 307 -17.16 -10.05 -7.40
C CYS A 307 -18.61 -10.44 -7.70
N THR A 308 -18.86 -11.74 -7.78
CA THR A 308 -20.20 -12.29 -8.05
C THR A 308 -20.77 -13.05 -6.85
N THR A 309 -20.14 -13.01 -5.66
CA THR A 309 -20.62 -13.65 -4.42
C THR A 309 -22.10 -13.38 -4.14
N ARG A 310 -22.57 -12.13 -4.28
CA ARG A 310 -23.97 -11.77 -4.06
C ARG A 310 -24.93 -12.42 -5.06
N VAL A 311 -24.47 -12.70 -6.27
CA VAL A 311 -25.27 -13.29 -7.35
C VAL A 311 -25.23 -14.81 -7.24
N VAL A 312 -24.04 -15.40 -7.05
CA VAL A 312 -23.82 -16.84 -7.07
C VAL A 312 -24.22 -17.48 -5.74
N ALA A 313 -23.78 -16.92 -4.61
CA ALA A 313 -24.07 -17.45 -3.27
C ALA A 313 -25.31 -16.80 -2.62
N GLY A 314 -25.77 -15.64 -3.11
CA GLY A 314 -26.90 -14.91 -2.52
C GLY A 314 -26.56 -14.21 -1.21
N VAL A 315 -25.28 -14.04 -0.87
CA VAL A 315 -24.81 -13.52 0.42
C VAL A 315 -24.12 -12.17 0.25
N GLY A 316 -24.47 -11.21 1.12
CA GLY A 316 -23.79 -9.92 1.23
C GLY A 316 -24.67 -8.86 1.89
N VAL A 317 -24.07 -7.70 2.20
CA VAL A 317 -24.76 -6.54 2.77
C VAL A 317 -24.38 -5.30 1.95
N PRO A 318 -25.31 -4.41 1.58
CA PRO A 318 -24.98 -3.12 0.95
C PRO A 318 -23.87 -2.37 1.71
N GLN A 319 -22.87 -1.89 0.96
CA GLN A 319 -21.55 -1.60 1.52
C GLN A 319 -21.57 -0.48 2.56
N LEU A 320 -22.38 0.55 2.35
CA LEU A 320 -22.45 1.68 3.27
C LEU A 320 -23.03 1.27 4.62
N THR A 321 -24.10 0.46 4.62
CA THR A 321 -24.67 -0.10 5.85
C THR A 321 -23.70 -1.03 6.56
N ALA A 322 -23.00 -1.90 5.82
CA ALA A 322 -22.01 -2.80 6.41
C ALA A 322 -20.88 -2.04 7.12
N ILE A 323 -20.39 -0.95 6.51
CA ILE A 323 -19.39 -0.07 7.12
C ILE A 323 -19.92 0.54 8.42
N ALA A 324 -21.11 1.13 8.38
CA ALA A 324 -21.70 1.80 9.53
C ALA A 324 -21.91 0.87 10.74
N GLU A 325 -22.44 -0.33 10.50
CA GLU A 325 -22.67 -1.32 11.57
C GLU A 325 -21.38 -1.82 12.21
N VAL A 326 -20.36 -2.10 11.39
CA VAL A 326 -19.05 -2.54 11.90
C VAL A 326 -18.35 -1.40 12.64
N ALA A 327 -18.41 -0.17 12.10
CA ALA A 327 -17.81 1.00 12.73
C ALA A 327 -18.40 1.32 14.11
N GLU A 328 -19.70 1.09 14.32
CA GLU A 328 -20.34 1.31 15.62
C GLU A 328 -19.76 0.40 16.73
N VAL A 329 -19.39 -0.84 16.38
CA VAL A 329 -18.68 -1.75 17.30
C VAL A 329 -17.20 -1.36 17.41
N ALA A 330 -16.52 -1.25 16.27
CA ALA A 330 -15.08 -1.05 16.22
C ALA A 330 -14.62 0.23 16.94
N LYS A 331 -15.41 1.31 16.85
CA LYS A 331 -15.18 2.58 17.57
C LYS A 331 -15.13 2.42 19.09
N LYS A 332 -15.91 1.51 19.67
CA LYS A 332 -15.92 1.26 21.14
C LYS A 332 -14.61 0.63 21.62
N HIS A 333 -13.91 -0.07 20.74
CA HIS A 333 -12.64 -0.73 21.02
C HIS A 333 -11.42 0.02 20.48
N GLY A 334 -11.63 1.16 19.81
CA GLY A 334 -10.55 1.92 19.15
C GLY A 334 -9.89 1.15 18.01
N VAL A 335 -10.62 0.24 17.36
CA VAL A 335 -10.12 -0.57 16.24
C VAL A 335 -10.51 0.08 14.90
N PRO A 336 -9.57 0.41 14.01
CA PRO A 336 -9.88 1.02 12.73
C PRO A 336 -10.65 0.11 11.76
N VAL A 337 -11.49 0.73 10.92
CA VAL A 337 -12.30 0.07 9.89
C VAL A 337 -11.79 0.40 8.48
N ILE A 338 -11.58 -0.63 7.68
CA ILE A 338 -11.16 -0.55 6.28
C ILE A 338 -12.33 -0.96 5.39
N ALA A 339 -12.89 -0.02 4.64
CA ALA A 339 -13.94 -0.30 3.65
C ALA A 339 -13.35 -0.90 2.36
N ASP A 340 -13.66 -2.17 2.06
CA ASP A 340 -13.10 -2.91 0.94
C ASP A 340 -14.13 -3.18 -0.17
N GLY A 341 -13.95 -2.51 -1.31
CA GLY A 341 -14.75 -2.69 -2.51
C GLY A 341 -15.97 -1.78 -2.65
N GLY A 342 -16.54 -1.74 -3.85
CA GLY A 342 -17.73 -0.92 -4.20
C GLY A 342 -17.46 0.55 -4.52
N ILE A 343 -16.23 1.02 -4.35
CA ILE A 343 -15.81 2.42 -4.56
C ILE A 343 -15.52 2.64 -6.04
N LYS A 344 -16.26 3.57 -6.66
CA LYS A 344 -16.12 3.92 -8.08
C LYS A 344 -15.54 5.32 -8.28
N TYR A 345 -15.85 6.24 -7.36
CA TYR A 345 -15.45 7.63 -7.43
C TYR A 345 -14.87 8.12 -6.09
N SER A 346 -14.17 9.25 -6.10
CA SER A 346 -13.65 9.88 -4.88
C SER A 346 -14.75 10.25 -3.88
N GLY A 347 -15.95 10.57 -4.35
CA GLY A 347 -17.12 10.78 -3.50
C GLY A 347 -17.53 9.53 -2.70
N ASP A 348 -17.32 8.33 -3.24
CA ASP A 348 -17.60 7.09 -2.51
C ASP A 348 -16.61 6.87 -1.36
N ILE A 349 -15.36 7.34 -1.51
CA ILE A 349 -14.36 7.36 -0.42
C ILE A 349 -14.85 8.28 0.70
N ALA A 350 -15.31 9.49 0.36
CA ALA A 350 -15.83 10.43 1.34
C ALA A 350 -17.07 9.87 2.07
N LYS A 351 -17.97 9.20 1.35
CA LYS A 351 -19.14 8.53 1.93
C LYS A 351 -18.74 7.35 2.83
N ALA A 352 -17.77 6.54 2.42
CA ALA A 352 -17.27 5.43 3.24
C ALA A 352 -16.67 5.95 4.55
N ILE A 353 -15.83 6.99 4.48
CA ILE A 353 -15.25 7.62 5.67
C ILE A 353 -16.34 8.22 6.54
N ALA A 354 -17.27 9.00 5.98
CA ALA A 354 -18.40 9.56 6.72
C ALA A 354 -19.30 8.50 7.38
N ALA A 355 -19.35 7.27 6.85
CA ALA A 355 -20.06 6.15 7.46
C ALA A 355 -19.28 5.46 8.59
N GLY A 356 -18.05 5.91 8.89
CA GLY A 356 -17.23 5.41 9.99
C GLY A 356 -16.02 4.56 9.58
N ALA A 357 -15.69 4.47 8.29
CA ALA A 357 -14.41 3.89 7.87
C ALA A 357 -13.25 4.87 8.16
N ASP A 358 -12.09 4.33 8.54
CA ASP A 358 -10.84 5.08 8.67
C ASP A 358 -10.04 5.05 7.37
N ALA A 359 -10.12 3.94 6.64
CA ALA A 359 -9.44 3.76 5.35
C ALA A 359 -10.35 3.10 4.32
N VAL A 360 -9.97 3.23 3.05
CA VAL A 360 -10.58 2.49 1.95
C VAL A 360 -9.57 1.57 1.28
N MET A 361 -9.99 0.35 0.96
CA MET A 361 -9.26 -0.57 0.11
C MET A 361 -9.85 -0.53 -1.30
N VAL A 362 -9.00 -0.21 -2.29
CA VAL A 362 -9.42 -0.01 -3.69
C VAL A 362 -8.68 -0.95 -4.64
N GLY A 363 -9.44 -1.56 -5.56
CA GLY A 363 -8.93 -2.45 -6.61
C GLY A 363 -9.00 -1.80 -7.99
N SER A 364 -10.19 -1.75 -8.59
CA SER A 364 -10.43 -1.26 -9.96
C SER A 364 -9.97 0.17 -10.23
N LEU A 365 -9.95 1.02 -9.20
CA LEU A 365 -9.43 2.39 -9.30
C LEU A 365 -7.94 2.41 -9.63
N LEU A 366 -7.17 1.44 -9.12
CA LEU A 366 -5.71 1.33 -9.29
C LEU A 366 -5.30 0.29 -10.34
N ALA A 367 -6.13 -0.71 -10.67
CA ALA A 367 -5.79 -1.76 -11.63
C ALA A 367 -5.40 -1.24 -13.04
N GLY A 368 -5.90 -0.05 -13.42
CA GLY A 368 -5.61 0.59 -14.71
C GLY A 368 -4.34 1.42 -14.73
N THR A 369 -3.64 1.60 -13.60
CA THR A 369 -2.46 2.45 -13.53
C THR A 369 -1.23 1.78 -14.14
N GLU A 370 -0.23 2.57 -14.49
CA GLU A 370 1.02 2.11 -15.07
C GLU A 370 1.70 1.04 -14.21
N GLU A 371 1.78 1.27 -12.90
CA GLU A 371 2.50 0.45 -11.94
C GLU A 371 1.75 -0.81 -11.47
N ALA A 372 0.46 -0.94 -11.82
CA ALA A 372 -0.28 -2.17 -11.57
C ALA A 372 0.28 -3.34 -12.43
N PRO A 373 0.29 -4.59 -11.98
CA PRO A 373 0.89 -5.72 -12.70
C PRO A 373 0.07 -6.23 -13.90
N GLY A 374 -1.21 -5.82 -14.02
CA GLY A 374 -2.09 -6.30 -15.10
C GLY A 374 -1.54 -6.04 -16.51
N LEU A 375 -1.77 -6.97 -17.44
CA LEU A 375 -1.28 -6.86 -18.81
C LEU A 375 -1.91 -5.67 -19.55
N LEU A 376 -1.09 -4.84 -20.20
CA LEU A 376 -1.57 -3.78 -21.09
C LEU A 376 -2.03 -4.37 -22.42
N MET A 377 -3.24 -4.01 -22.83
CA MET A 377 -3.85 -4.44 -24.09
C MET A 377 -4.50 -3.27 -24.82
N THR A 378 -4.67 -3.41 -26.13
CA THR A 378 -5.33 -2.41 -26.98
C THR A 378 -6.65 -2.98 -27.47
N ILE A 379 -7.76 -2.32 -27.15
CA ILE A 379 -9.11 -2.67 -27.59
C ILE A 379 -9.67 -1.46 -28.34
N ASN A 380 -10.03 -1.64 -29.62
CA ASN A 380 -10.57 -0.57 -30.48
C ASN A 380 -9.73 0.72 -30.47
N GLY A 381 -8.40 0.57 -30.49
CA GLY A 381 -7.44 1.70 -30.50
C GLY A 381 -7.25 2.39 -29.14
N ARG A 382 -7.94 1.96 -28.07
CA ARG A 382 -7.77 2.47 -26.71
C ARG A 382 -6.98 1.47 -25.85
N LYS A 383 -6.17 1.99 -24.92
CA LYS A 383 -5.37 1.20 -23.99
C LYS A 383 -6.20 0.77 -22.79
N TYR A 384 -6.11 -0.50 -22.42
CA TYR A 384 -6.74 -1.12 -21.26
C TYR A 384 -5.72 -1.96 -20.49
N LYS A 385 -5.97 -2.24 -19.21
CA LYS A 385 -5.24 -3.23 -18.43
C LYS A 385 -6.16 -4.36 -17.99
N GLN A 386 -5.62 -5.58 -17.99
CA GLN A 386 -6.32 -6.75 -17.46
C GLN A 386 -6.65 -6.55 -15.97
N TYR A 387 -7.87 -6.90 -15.58
CA TYR A 387 -8.33 -6.85 -14.20
C TYR A 387 -9.22 -8.05 -13.89
N ARG A 388 -8.90 -8.82 -12.85
CA ARG A 388 -9.64 -10.04 -12.51
C ARG A 388 -9.87 -10.21 -11.02
N GLY A 389 -10.97 -10.87 -10.68
CA GLY A 389 -11.37 -11.12 -9.30
C GLY A 389 -10.61 -12.31 -8.75
N MET A 390 -10.30 -12.28 -7.46
CA MET A 390 -9.66 -13.44 -6.83
C MET A 390 -10.56 -14.68 -6.89
N GLY A 391 -11.87 -14.51 -7.01
CA GLY A 391 -12.83 -15.59 -7.23
C GLY A 391 -13.03 -15.98 -8.69
N SER A 392 -12.27 -15.40 -9.63
CA SER A 392 -12.31 -15.81 -11.04
C SER A 392 -11.62 -17.15 -11.24
N LEU A 393 -12.02 -17.87 -12.30
CA LEU A 393 -11.36 -19.14 -12.64
C LEU A 393 -9.85 -18.96 -12.89
N GLY A 394 -9.42 -17.88 -13.55
CA GLY A 394 -8.00 -17.68 -13.82
C GLY A 394 -7.18 -17.30 -12.58
N ALA A 395 -7.79 -16.65 -11.58
CA ALA A 395 -7.14 -16.39 -10.30
C ALA A 395 -7.10 -17.66 -9.42
N MET A 396 -8.22 -18.39 -9.32
CA MET A 396 -8.32 -19.64 -8.55
C MET A 396 -7.49 -20.78 -9.14
N CYS A 397 -7.38 -20.87 -10.46
CA CYS A 397 -6.53 -21.85 -11.17
C CYS A 397 -5.10 -21.36 -11.39
N GLY A 398 -4.73 -20.20 -10.81
CA GLY A 398 -3.39 -19.65 -10.93
C GLY A 398 -2.30 -20.62 -10.46
N SER A 399 -1.06 -20.40 -10.91
CA SER A 399 0.09 -21.30 -10.76
C SER A 399 0.36 -21.80 -9.33
N SER A 400 -0.11 -21.05 -8.32
CA SER A 400 0.12 -21.34 -6.92
C SER A 400 -1.04 -22.08 -6.21
N GLY A 401 -2.26 -22.12 -6.77
CA GLY A 401 -3.45 -22.71 -6.12
C GLY A 401 -3.91 -22.03 -4.81
N ASN A 402 -3.14 -21.07 -4.30
CA ASN A 402 -3.31 -20.38 -3.00
C ASN A 402 -4.50 -19.41 -2.93
N VAL A 403 -5.35 -19.39 -3.96
CA VAL A 403 -6.51 -18.49 -4.03
C VAL A 403 -7.81 -19.27 -3.88
N ALA A 404 -7.83 -20.57 -4.20
CA ALA A 404 -9.04 -21.38 -4.11
C ALA A 404 -9.53 -21.58 -2.66
N ASP A 405 -8.61 -21.64 -1.70
CA ASP A 405 -8.92 -21.77 -0.27
C ASP A 405 -9.60 -20.53 0.31
N ARG A 406 -9.35 -19.33 -0.25
CA ARG A 406 -10.07 -18.08 0.10
C ARG A 406 -11.59 -18.24 -0.01
N TYR A 407 -12.03 -19.07 -0.97
CA TYR A 407 -13.44 -19.38 -1.26
C TYR A 407 -13.85 -20.77 -0.75
N PHE A 408 -13.10 -21.35 0.20
CA PHE A 408 -13.37 -22.66 0.80
C PHE A 408 -13.42 -23.82 -0.21
N GLN A 409 -12.72 -23.68 -1.35
CA GLN A 409 -12.70 -24.67 -2.45
C GLN A 409 -11.33 -25.37 -2.58
N SER A 410 -10.59 -25.51 -1.48
CA SER A 410 -9.30 -26.21 -1.43
C SER A 410 -9.44 -27.73 -1.61
N GLY A 411 -8.56 -28.37 -2.39
CA GLY A 411 -8.46 -29.83 -2.53
C GLY A 411 -8.14 -30.30 -3.96
N HIS A 412 -8.04 -31.63 -4.18
CA HIS A 412 -7.85 -32.25 -5.52
C HIS A 412 -9.13 -32.21 -6.38
N MET A 413 -9.82 -31.06 -6.43
CA MET A 413 -10.94 -30.89 -7.36
C MET A 413 -10.39 -30.56 -8.76
N LYS A 414 -10.85 -31.30 -9.78
CA LYS A 414 -10.56 -30.95 -11.18
C LYS A 414 -11.05 -29.53 -11.44
N HIS A 415 -10.28 -28.74 -12.22
CA HIS A 415 -10.61 -27.35 -12.58
C HIS A 415 -12.05 -27.14 -13.07
N SER A 416 -12.68 -28.17 -13.66
CA SER A 416 -14.06 -28.15 -14.13
C SER A 416 -15.14 -28.15 -13.04
N LYS A 417 -14.79 -28.30 -11.76
CA LYS A 417 -15.74 -28.35 -10.62
C LYS A 417 -15.68 -27.13 -9.70
N LEU A 418 -14.84 -26.13 -10.00
CA LEU A 418 -14.79 -24.89 -9.23
C LEU A 418 -16.04 -24.04 -9.50
N VAL A 419 -16.58 -23.41 -8.45
CA VAL A 419 -17.69 -22.47 -8.50
C VAL A 419 -17.13 -21.06 -8.32
N PRO A 420 -16.88 -20.31 -9.41
CA PRO A 420 -16.24 -19.00 -9.33
C PRO A 420 -17.18 -17.95 -8.74
N GLU A 421 -16.64 -17.15 -7.81
CA GLU A 421 -17.32 -16.00 -7.20
C GLU A 421 -16.72 -14.65 -7.70
N GLY A 422 -16.09 -14.68 -8.87
CA GLY A 422 -15.60 -13.50 -9.56
C GLY A 422 -15.47 -13.68 -11.06
N ILE A 423 -15.24 -12.57 -11.76
CA ILE A 423 -15.06 -12.50 -13.21
C ILE A 423 -13.69 -11.94 -13.59
N GLU A 424 -13.36 -12.01 -14.87
CA GLU A 424 -12.22 -11.34 -15.48
C GLU A 424 -12.72 -10.29 -16.47
N GLY A 425 -12.02 -9.18 -16.55
CA GLY A 425 -12.34 -8.09 -17.46
C GLY A 425 -11.13 -7.21 -17.72
N ALA A 426 -11.39 -6.02 -18.24
CA ALA A 426 -10.37 -5.02 -18.49
C ALA A 426 -10.85 -3.66 -17.99
N VAL A 427 -9.92 -2.84 -17.50
CA VAL A 427 -10.16 -1.45 -17.09
C VAL A 427 -9.37 -0.50 -17.99
N PRO A 428 -9.88 0.70 -18.29
CA PRO A 428 -9.12 1.67 -19.07
C PRO A 428 -7.75 1.95 -18.46
N TYR A 429 -6.73 2.17 -19.29
CA TYR A 429 -5.43 2.63 -18.83
C TYR A 429 -5.53 4.06 -18.30
N LYS A 430 -4.99 4.29 -17.10
CA LYS A 430 -5.20 5.50 -16.29
C LYS A 430 -3.97 6.37 -16.11
N GLY A 431 -2.82 5.97 -16.69
CA GLY A 431 -1.55 6.65 -16.47
C GLY A 431 -0.93 6.31 -15.11
N PRO A 432 -0.04 7.17 -14.58
CA PRO A 432 0.66 6.93 -13.32
C PRO A 432 -0.26 6.88 -12.10
N THR A 433 0.08 6.04 -11.14
CA THR A 433 -0.67 5.90 -9.87
C THR A 433 -0.76 7.22 -9.11
N SER A 434 0.28 8.07 -9.21
CA SER A 434 0.29 9.38 -8.54
C SER A 434 -0.89 10.28 -8.91
N ASP A 435 -1.31 10.22 -10.17
CA ASP A 435 -2.30 11.16 -10.70
C ASP A 435 -3.69 10.74 -10.23
N ILE A 436 -3.95 9.43 -10.21
CA ILE A 436 -5.16 8.86 -9.64
C ILE A 436 -5.26 9.15 -8.14
N ILE A 437 -4.18 8.93 -7.38
CA ILE A 437 -4.17 9.23 -5.94
C ILE A 437 -4.40 10.71 -5.68
N PHE A 438 -3.80 11.60 -6.46
CA PHE A 438 -4.04 13.05 -6.35
C PHE A 438 -5.52 13.40 -6.50
N GLN A 439 -6.21 12.83 -7.50
CA GLN A 439 -7.64 13.07 -7.73
C GLN A 439 -8.52 12.47 -6.62
N LEU A 440 -8.21 11.26 -6.15
CA LEU A 440 -8.97 10.60 -5.09
C LEU A 440 -8.90 11.38 -3.78
N VAL A 441 -7.69 11.77 -3.38
CA VAL A 441 -7.47 12.56 -2.16
C VAL A 441 -8.03 13.98 -2.32
N GLY A 442 -7.87 14.60 -3.49
CA GLY A 442 -8.48 15.90 -3.78
C GLY A 442 -10.00 15.91 -3.63
N GLY A 443 -10.68 14.85 -4.10
CA GLY A 443 -12.12 14.69 -3.94
C GLY A 443 -12.55 14.49 -2.48
N LEU A 444 -11.76 13.74 -1.69
CA LEU A 444 -11.98 13.61 -0.25
C LEU A 444 -11.85 14.96 0.47
N ARG A 445 -10.76 15.69 0.22
CA ARG A 445 -10.52 17.03 0.81
C ARG A 445 -11.63 18.02 0.46
N SER A 446 -12.11 18.00 -0.79
CA SER A 446 -13.25 18.81 -1.23
C SER A 446 -14.52 18.46 -0.42
N SER A 447 -14.81 17.17 -0.28
CA SER A 447 -15.96 16.69 0.50
C SER A 447 -15.87 17.08 1.97
N MET A 448 -14.68 17.01 2.57
CA MET A 448 -14.42 17.48 3.94
C MET A 448 -14.66 18.98 4.08
N GLY A 449 -14.26 19.78 3.08
CA GLY A 449 -14.58 21.20 3.01
C GLY A 449 -16.09 21.47 3.02
N TYR A 450 -16.87 20.74 2.22
CA TYR A 450 -18.34 20.84 2.23
C TYR A 450 -18.98 20.37 3.54
N CYS A 451 -18.41 19.35 4.18
CA CYS A 451 -18.92 18.81 5.45
C CYS A 451 -18.43 19.60 6.67
N GLY A 452 -17.51 20.56 6.48
CA GLY A 452 -16.92 21.36 7.55
C GLY A 452 -16.05 20.55 8.50
N ALA A 453 -15.27 19.60 7.98
CA ALA A 453 -14.40 18.71 8.75
C ALA A 453 -12.92 18.99 8.44
N GLN A 454 -12.12 19.33 9.44
CA GLN A 454 -10.68 19.59 9.26
C GLN A 454 -9.86 18.30 9.15
N ASN A 455 -10.36 17.20 9.72
CA ASN A 455 -9.71 15.88 9.74
C ASN A 455 -10.76 14.76 9.65
N LEU A 456 -10.32 13.50 9.53
CA LEU A 456 -11.25 12.37 9.36
C LEU A 456 -12.13 12.11 10.59
N SER A 457 -11.62 12.37 11.80
CA SER A 457 -12.42 12.24 13.03
C SER A 457 -13.58 13.25 13.04
N GLU A 458 -13.34 14.50 12.64
CA GLU A 458 -14.42 15.47 12.45
C GLU A 458 -15.38 15.07 11.33
N MET A 459 -14.89 14.39 10.29
CA MET A 459 -15.75 13.87 9.22
C MET A 459 -16.73 12.83 9.78
N HIS A 460 -16.27 11.90 10.63
CA HIS A 460 -17.13 10.91 11.30
C HIS A 460 -18.21 11.55 12.17
N GLU A 461 -17.90 12.67 12.83
CA GLU A 461 -18.81 13.33 13.77
C GLU A 461 -19.81 14.27 13.08
N ARG A 462 -19.37 14.98 12.05
CA ARG A 462 -20.12 16.08 11.44
C ARG A 462 -20.89 15.66 10.20
N ALA A 463 -20.39 14.69 9.45
CA ALA A 463 -21.01 14.31 8.18
C ALA A 463 -22.44 13.79 8.42
N ARG A 464 -23.34 14.17 7.52
CA ARG A 464 -24.73 13.71 7.53
C ARG A 464 -25.10 13.22 6.15
N PHE A 465 -25.90 12.17 6.11
CA PHE A 465 -26.41 11.61 4.86
C PHE A 465 -27.84 12.06 4.60
N VAL A 466 -28.18 12.16 3.31
CA VAL A 466 -29.56 12.18 2.82
C VAL A 466 -29.76 11.02 1.88
N ILE A 467 -30.86 10.29 2.03
CA ILE A 467 -31.24 9.20 1.14
C ILE A 467 -31.86 9.81 -0.12
N ILE A 468 -31.42 9.33 -1.28
CA ILE A 468 -31.92 9.76 -2.58
C ILE A 468 -32.68 8.64 -3.28
N THR A 469 -33.52 9.02 -4.24
CA THR A 469 -34.17 8.07 -5.14
C THR A 469 -33.29 7.82 -6.37
N GLN A 470 -33.68 6.87 -7.21
CA GLN A 470 -33.01 6.65 -8.50
C GLN A 470 -33.00 7.90 -9.40
N SER A 471 -34.04 8.74 -9.31
CA SER A 471 -34.06 10.03 -10.03
C SER A 471 -33.01 10.98 -9.47
N GLY A 472 -32.84 11.03 -8.14
CA GLY A 472 -31.76 11.82 -7.52
C GLY A 472 -30.37 11.31 -7.90
N GLN A 473 -30.21 9.99 -8.07
CA GLN A 473 -28.95 9.43 -8.57
C GLN A 473 -28.66 9.88 -10.01
N LYS A 474 -29.67 9.83 -10.90
CA LYS A 474 -29.54 10.33 -12.28
C LYS A 474 -29.20 11.83 -12.31
N GLU A 475 -29.85 12.63 -11.46
CA GLU A 475 -29.56 14.05 -11.31
C GLU A 475 -28.13 14.31 -10.80
N SER A 476 -27.60 13.44 -9.93
CA SER A 476 -26.25 13.60 -9.37
C SER A 476 -25.13 13.45 -10.39
N HIS A 477 -25.38 12.71 -11.48
CA HIS A 477 -24.44 12.56 -12.58
C HIS A 477 -24.68 13.64 -13.64
N PRO A 478 -23.67 14.03 -14.45
CA PRO A 478 -23.91 14.91 -15.59
C PRO A 478 -24.99 14.34 -16.50
N HIS A 479 -26.01 15.14 -16.80
CA HIS A 479 -27.17 14.77 -17.61
C HIS A 479 -27.49 15.88 -18.62
N ASP A 480 -28.24 15.53 -19.67
CA ASP A 480 -28.70 16.45 -20.72
C ASP A 480 -27.59 17.18 -21.52
N VAL A 481 -26.38 16.62 -21.55
CA VAL A 481 -25.24 17.15 -22.31
C VAL A 481 -24.41 16.04 -22.96
N LEU A 482 -23.79 16.34 -24.10
CA LEU A 482 -22.76 15.49 -24.68
C LEU A 482 -21.40 15.83 -24.06
N ILE A 483 -20.77 14.85 -23.41
CA ILE A 483 -19.46 15.04 -22.80
C ILE A 483 -18.40 15.00 -23.91
N THR A 484 -17.72 16.12 -24.12
CA THR A 484 -16.70 16.28 -25.16
C THR A 484 -15.31 15.89 -24.68
N ASN A 485 -15.01 16.14 -23.40
CA ASN A 485 -13.75 15.80 -22.75
C ASN A 485 -14.02 15.22 -21.36
N GLU A 486 -13.51 14.02 -21.10
CA GLU A 486 -13.64 13.39 -19.78
C GLU A 486 -12.66 14.00 -18.78
N ALA A 487 -13.12 14.19 -17.54
CA ALA A 487 -12.27 14.65 -16.45
C ALA A 487 -11.58 13.43 -15.78
N PRO A 488 -10.32 13.55 -15.32
CA PRO A 488 -9.58 12.44 -14.70
C PRO A 488 -10.28 11.80 -13.49
N ASN A 489 -11.08 12.59 -12.76
CA ASN A 489 -11.85 12.17 -11.59
C ASN A 489 -13.24 11.60 -11.92
N TYR A 490 -13.66 11.63 -13.18
CA TYR A 490 -14.96 11.14 -13.63
C TYR A 490 -14.85 10.43 -15.01
N PRO A 491 -14.25 9.23 -15.06
CA PRO A 491 -14.24 8.44 -16.28
C PRO A 491 -15.63 7.82 -16.52
N ILE A 492 -16.09 7.88 -17.77
CA ILE A 492 -17.37 7.26 -18.16
C ILE A 492 -17.05 5.87 -18.69
N ASN A 493 -17.61 4.84 -18.06
CA ASN A 493 -17.67 3.54 -18.71
C ASN A 493 -18.87 3.58 -19.67
N THR A 494 -18.60 3.63 -20.97
CA THR A 494 -19.58 3.83 -22.06
C THR A 494 -20.55 2.65 -22.28
N GLU A 495 -20.97 1.97 -21.22
CA GLU A 495 -21.97 0.89 -21.25
C GLU A 495 -22.96 1.01 -20.08
N ARG A 496 -23.66 2.14 -19.98
CA ARG A 496 -24.91 2.23 -19.19
C ARG A 496 -26.03 2.83 -20.01
#